data_AF-A0A976H001-F1
#
_entry.id   AF-A0A976H001-F1
#
_cell.length_a   1.000
_cell.length_b   1.000
_cell.length_c   1.000
_cell.angle_alpha   90.00
_cell.angle_beta   90.00
_cell.angle_gamma   90.00
#
_symmetry.space_group_name_H-M   'P 1'
#
loop_
_entity.id
_entity.type
_entity.pdbx_description
1 polymer ?
#
loop_
_entity_poly.entity_id
_entity_poly.type
_entity_poly.pdbx_seq_one_letter_code
_entity_poly.pdbx_strand_id
1 'polypeptide(L)'
;MTWKLVNYCDENDYRAHFVRVYCSGPINTHDGIAVRFRRDQFDHCFYESTRRNGIKDQFSGVRAERIDWIKATLEDPSACQLAGWDAQKRRYDHNRRVALVKGNYVVVISLKSKTTANFVTAYLMDTPASLQKLTKAPKWVPPP
;
A
#
# COMPACT_ATOMS: atom_id res chain seq x y z
N MET A 1 10.44 13.73 -9.51
CA MET A 1 10.45 13.19 -8.13
C MET A 1 11.43 12.02 -8.04
N THR A 2 12.50 12.18 -7.26
CA THR A 2 13.48 11.13 -6.95
C THR A 2 12.98 10.39 -5.71
N TRP A 3 12.83 9.06 -5.81
CA TRP A 3 12.26 8.26 -4.73
C TRP A 3 13.38 7.90 -3.78
N LYS A 4 13.45 8.60 -2.65
CA LYS A 4 14.51 8.43 -1.66
C LYS A 4 14.12 7.35 -0.66
N LEU A 5 15.08 6.52 -0.29
CA LEU A 5 14.92 5.60 0.83
C LEU A 5 15.14 6.37 2.15
N VAL A 6 14.29 6.09 3.12
CA VAL A 6 14.45 6.54 4.50
C VAL A 6 15.35 5.53 5.21
N ASN A 7 16.31 6.01 5.99
CA ASN A 7 17.19 5.14 6.78
C ASN A 7 17.11 5.59 8.23
N TYR A 8 16.45 4.78 9.06
CA TYR A 8 16.50 4.89 10.52
C TYR A 8 17.31 3.73 11.11
N CYS A 9 17.83 3.94 12.32
CA CYS A 9 18.67 2.97 13.00
C CYS A 9 17.87 1.78 13.56
N ASP A 10 16.61 1.99 13.95
CA ASP A 10 15.76 0.95 14.52
C ASP A 10 14.30 0.99 14.02
N GLU A 11 13.54 -0.06 14.36
CA GLU A 11 12.12 -0.17 14.04
C GLU A 11 11.26 0.91 14.72
N ASN A 12 11.62 1.32 15.94
CA ASN A 12 10.82 2.27 16.71
C ASN A 12 10.76 3.62 16.01
N ASP A 13 11.85 4.04 15.37
CA ASP A 13 11.90 5.24 14.53
C ASP A 13 10.99 5.14 13.31
N TYR A 14 10.95 3.98 12.64
CA TYR A 14 10.01 3.74 11.55
C TYR A 14 8.56 3.75 12.02
N ARG A 15 8.27 3.17 13.19
CA ARG A 15 6.93 3.17 13.79
C ARG A 15 6.52 4.59 14.18
N ALA A 16 7.42 5.36 14.79
CA ALA A 16 7.20 6.76 15.14
C ALA A 16 6.96 7.61 13.88
N HIS A 17 7.74 7.39 12.82
CA HIS A 17 7.51 7.99 11.52
C HIS A 17 6.11 7.64 11.00
N PHE A 18 5.73 6.36 11.02
CA PHE A 18 4.45 5.92 10.51
C PHE A 18 3.29 6.61 11.24
N VAL A 19 3.34 6.64 12.57
CA VAL A 19 2.32 7.32 13.38
C VAL A 19 2.27 8.82 13.06
N ARG A 20 3.43 9.48 13.04
CA ARG A 20 3.53 10.93 12.80
C ARG A 20 2.98 11.33 11.42
N VAL A 21 3.38 10.61 10.38
CA VAL A 21 3.09 10.97 8.99
C VAL A 21 1.73 10.45 8.53
N TYR A 22 1.34 9.24 8.94
CA TYR A 22 0.17 8.55 8.38
C TYR A 22 -1.03 8.51 9.33
N CYS A 23 -0.82 8.49 10.65
CA CYS A 23 -1.91 8.35 11.61
C CYS A 23 -2.47 9.69 12.14
N SER A 24 -1.84 10.83 11.82
CA SER A 24 -2.27 12.15 12.28
C SER A 24 -3.49 12.71 11.53
N GLY A 25 -3.82 12.16 10.36
CA GLY A 25 -4.92 12.59 9.52
C GLY A 25 -4.98 11.76 8.22
N PRO A 26 -6.02 11.94 7.38
CA PRO A 26 -6.08 11.25 6.12
C PRO A 26 -5.03 11.78 5.13
N ILE A 27 -4.52 10.89 4.28
CA ILE A 27 -3.78 11.26 3.07
C ILE A 27 -4.76 11.26 1.91
N ASN A 28 -4.86 12.37 1.20
CA ASN A 28 -5.71 12.46 0.02
C ASN A 28 -4.97 11.88 -1.18
N THR A 29 -5.64 10.99 -1.91
CA THR A 29 -5.14 10.57 -3.21
C THR A 29 -5.32 11.66 -4.25
N HIS A 30 -4.60 11.58 -5.37
CA HIS A 30 -4.70 12.58 -6.43
C HIS A 30 -6.12 12.76 -6.98
N ASP A 31 -6.97 11.73 -6.86
CA ASP A 31 -8.36 11.71 -7.29
C ASP A 31 -9.36 11.94 -6.14
N GLY A 32 -8.91 12.47 -5.00
CA GLY A 32 -9.78 13.00 -3.95
C GLY A 32 -10.29 11.99 -2.93
N ILE A 33 -9.70 10.80 -2.83
CA ILE A 33 -10.05 9.82 -1.80
C ILE A 33 -9.21 10.04 -0.55
N ALA A 34 -9.87 10.31 0.57
CA ALA A 34 -9.24 10.44 1.88
C ALA A 34 -8.90 9.05 2.46
N VAL A 35 -7.61 8.71 2.51
CA VAL A 35 -7.09 7.43 3.01
C VAL A 35 -6.68 7.57 4.47
N ARG A 36 -7.32 6.81 5.37
CA ARG A 36 -6.95 6.73 6.78
C ARG A 36 -6.01 5.56 7.05
N PHE A 37 -5.09 5.78 7.97
CA PHE A 37 -4.15 4.77 8.46
C PHE A 37 -4.36 4.54 9.95
N ARG A 38 -4.17 3.31 10.38
CA ARG A 38 -4.24 2.91 11.78
C ARG A 38 -2.90 2.32 12.24
N ARG A 39 -2.59 2.46 13.52
CA ARG A 39 -1.29 2.05 14.09
C ARG A 39 -1.00 0.55 13.91
N ASP A 40 -2.04 -0.29 13.96
CA ASP A 40 -1.98 -1.75 13.74
C ASP A 40 -1.59 -2.12 12.30
N GLN A 41 -1.70 -1.18 11.35
CA GLN A 41 -1.33 -1.42 9.96
C GLN A 41 0.17 -1.31 9.71
N PHE A 42 0.94 -0.77 10.67
CA PHE A 42 2.40 -0.75 10.60
C PHE A 42 2.93 -2.19 10.44
N ASP A 43 2.56 -3.07 11.37
CA ASP A 43 3.01 -4.47 11.40
C ASP A 43 2.56 -5.19 10.12
N HIS A 44 1.32 -4.94 9.68
CA HIS A 44 0.83 -5.50 8.44
C HIS A 44 1.60 -5.00 7.20
N CYS A 45 2.13 -3.77 7.23
CA CYS A 45 2.85 -3.19 6.11
C CYS A 45 4.34 -3.52 6.12
N PHE A 46 4.99 -3.64 7.28
CA PHE A 46 6.45 -3.69 7.40
C PHE A 46 6.99 -4.99 7.98
N TYR A 47 6.13 -5.94 8.34
CA TYR A 47 6.57 -7.29 8.71
C TYR A 47 6.31 -8.29 7.59
N GLU A 48 7.21 -9.26 7.50
CA GLU A 48 7.16 -10.38 6.56
C GLU A 48 7.10 -11.70 7.34
N SER A 49 6.71 -12.76 6.62
CA SER A 49 6.69 -14.11 7.15
C SER A 49 7.97 -14.82 6.79
N THR A 50 8.82 -15.11 7.76
CA THR A 50 10.09 -15.84 7.52
C THR A 50 9.85 -17.23 6.94
N ARG A 51 8.71 -17.84 7.30
CA ARG A 51 8.31 -19.21 6.89
C ARG A 51 7.28 -19.25 5.77
N ARG A 52 6.85 -18.10 5.25
CA ARG A 52 5.77 -17.96 4.24
C ARG A 52 4.47 -18.68 4.64
N ASN A 53 4.20 -18.82 5.94
CA ASN A 53 3.00 -19.45 6.50
C ASN A 53 1.90 -18.42 6.82
N GLY A 54 2.10 -17.16 6.42
CA GLY A 54 1.17 -16.05 6.67
C GLY A 54 1.35 -15.38 8.04
N ILE A 55 2.14 -15.97 8.95
CA ILE A 55 2.50 -15.36 10.22
C ILE A 55 3.59 -14.33 9.96
N LYS A 56 3.32 -13.07 10.30
CA LYS A 56 4.28 -11.96 10.18
C LYS A 56 5.11 -11.91 11.45
N ASP A 57 6.34 -12.39 11.38
CA ASP A 57 7.22 -12.62 12.53
C ASP A 57 8.55 -11.87 12.45
N GLN A 58 8.85 -11.20 11.33
CA GLN A 58 10.09 -10.46 11.15
C GLN A 58 9.84 -9.08 10.54
N PHE A 59 10.39 -8.05 11.18
CA PHE A 59 10.46 -6.70 10.63
C PHE A 59 11.34 -6.67 9.37
N SER A 60 10.86 -6.01 8.32
CA SER A 60 11.53 -5.92 7.02
C SER A 60 12.03 -4.50 6.77
N GLY A 61 13.32 -4.28 7.00
CA GLY A 61 13.99 -3.00 6.73
C GLY A 61 13.80 -2.54 5.28
N VAL A 62 13.89 -3.47 4.33
CA VAL A 62 13.65 -3.21 2.91
C VAL A 62 12.26 -2.59 2.67
N ARG A 63 11.21 -3.07 3.34
CA ARG A 63 9.87 -2.48 3.21
C ARG A 63 9.80 -1.13 3.91
N ALA A 64 10.39 -1.03 5.10
CA ALA A 64 10.35 0.16 5.94
C ALA A 64 11.12 1.35 5.34
N GLU A 65 12.25 1.11 4.67
CA GLU A 65 13.02 2.14 3.95
C GLU A 65 12.19 2.88 2.89
N ARG A 66 11.14 2.23 2.39
CA ARG A 66 10.20 2.78 1.41
C ARG A 66 8.96 3.40 2.07
N ILE A 67 8.99 3.71 3.37
CA ILE A 67 7.84 4.25 4.09
C ILE A 67 7.26 5.49 3.41
N ASP A 68 8.09 6.44 2.96
CA ASP A 68 7.65 7.67 2.26
C ASP A 68 7.02 7.41 0.87
N TRP A 69 7.28 6.23 0.30
CA TRP A 69 6.78 5.85 -1.03
C TRP A 69 5.27 5.63 -1.00
N ILE A 70 4.70 5.30 0.17
CA ILE A 70 3.26 5.11 0.34
C ILE A 70 2.52 6.40 0.01
N LYS A 71 2.87 7.49 0.70
CA LYS A 71 2.25 8.80 0.48
C LYS A 71 2.46 9.28 -0.95
N ALA A 72 3.70 9.20 -1.45
CA ALA A 72 4.02 9.61 -2.81
C ALA A 72 3.18 8.85 -3.85
N THR A 73 2.95 7.56 -3.67
CA THR A 73 2.14 6.74 -4.60
C THR A 73 0.66 7.13 -4.58
N LEU A 74 0.11 7.44 -3.41
CA LEU A 74 -1.29 7.84 -3.28
C LEU A 74 -1.54 9.20 -3.96
N GLU A 75 -0.59 10.12 -3.84
CA GLU A 75 -0.66 11.48 -4.37
C GLU A 75 -0.25 11.59 -5.86
N ASP A 76 0.30 10.52 -6.45
CA ASP A 76 0.80 10.53 -7.83
C ASP A 76 -0.34 10.36 -8.86
N PRO A 77 -0.61 11.36 -9.73
CA PRO A 77 -1.64 11.26 -10.78
C PRO A 77 -1.28 10.29 -11.91
N SER A 78 -0.02 9.86 -12.01
CA SER A 78 0.43 8.85 -12.98
C SER A 78 0.28 7.41 -12.48
N ALA A 79 -0.11 7.22 -11.21
CA ALA A 79 -0.30 5.88 -10.65
C ALA A 79 -1.41 5.12 -11.37
N CYS A 80 -1.09 3.92 -11.85
CA CYS A 80 -2.07 3.02 -12.44
C CYS A 80 -3.02 2.49 -11.35
N GLN A 81 -4.32 2.69 -11.53
CA GLN A 81 -5.33 2.24 -10.58
C GLN A 81 -6.01 0.97 -11.08
N LEU A 82 -5.88 -0.11 -10.31
CA LEU A 82 -6.39 -1.44 -10.63
C LEU A 82 -7.33 -1.95 -9.54
N ALA A 83 -8.31 -2.77 -9.90
CA ALA A 83 -9.18 -3.39 -8.91
C ALA A 83 -8.40 -4.40 -8.06
N GLY A 84 -8.68 -4.43 -6.75
CA GLY A 84 -8.04 -5.38 -5.85
C GLY A 84 -8.59 -6.79 -6.01
N TRP A 85 -7.76 -7.78 -5.65
CA TRP A 85 -8.17 -9.19 -5.63
C TRP A 85 -8.75 -9.57 -4.26
N ASP A 86 -9.95 -10.16 -4.24
CA ASP A 86 -10.51 -10.83 -3.08
C ASP A 86 -10.21 -12.34 -3.18
N ALA A 87 -9.27 -12.81 -2.38
CA ALA A 87 -8.84 -14.21 -2.38
C ALA A 87 -9.91 -15.17 -1.82
N GLN A 88 -10.78 -14.70 -0.93
CA GLN A 88 -11.86 -15.54 -0.36
C GLN A 88 -12.94 -15.79 -1.40
N LYS A 89 -13.33 -14.75 -2.14
CA LYS A 89 -14.35 -14.83 -3.21
C LYS A 89 -13.78 -15.17 -4.59
N ARG A 90 -12.45 -15.23 -4.71
CA ARG A 90 -11.70 -15.49 -5.95
C ARG A 90 -12.14 -14.60 -7.11
N ARG A 91 -12.29 -13.30 -6.84
CA ARG A 91 -12.73 -12.32 -7.85
C ARG A 91 -12.10 -10.97 -7.60
N TYR A 92 -12.14 -10.11 -8.61
CA TYR A 92 -11.80 -8.70 -8.43
C TYR A 92 -12.92 -7.99 -7.65
N ASP A 93 -12.50 -7.11 -6.73
CA ASP A 93 -13.36 -6.32 -5.87
C ASP A 93 -13.03 -4.84 -6.07
N HIS A 94 -13.99 -4.11 -6.62
CA HIS A 94 -13.88 -2.67 -6.85
C HIS A 94 -13.97 -1.84 -5.56
N ASN A 95 -14.32 -2.46 -4.42
CA ASN A 95 -14.15 -1.83 -3.10
C ASN A 95 -12.69 -1.88 -2.61
N ARG A 96 -11.79 -2.53 -3.36
CA ARG A 96 -10.35 -2.51 -3.13
C ARG A 96 -9.69 -1.84 -4.33
N ARG A 97 -8.82 -0.89 -4.06
CA ARG A 97 -8.04 -0.20 -5.08
C ARG A 97 -6.56 -0.49 -4.87
N VAL A 98 -5.91 -0.89 -5.96
CA VAL A 98 -4.47 -1.09 -6.04
C VAL A 98 -3.89 0.05 -6.86
N ALA A 99 -3.13 0.91 -6.20
CA ALA A 99 -2.35 1.96 -6.86
C ALA A 99 -0.95 1.40 -7.14
N LEU A 100 -0.57 1.40 -8.40
CA LEU A 100 0.73 0.93 -8.86
C LEU A 100 1.50 2.10 -9.49
N VAL A 101 2.70 2.37 -9.00
CA VAL A 101 3.54 3.46 -9.51
C VAL A 101 4.98 2.99 -9.73
N LYS A 102 5.66 3.65 -10.67
CA LYS A 102 7.08 3.42 -11.00
C LYS A 102 7.47 1.96 -11.18
N GLY A 103 6.68 1.23 -11.97
CA GLY A 103 7.04 -0.08 -12.49
C GLY A 103 6.68 -1.24 -11.58
N ASN A 104 6.69 -1.10 -10.25
CA ASN A 104 6.35 -2.21 -9.36
C ASN A 104 6.05 -1.86 -7.89
N TYR A 105 6.02 -0.59 -7.47
CA TYR A 105 5.62 -0.29 -6.09
C TYR A 105 4.10 -0.20 -5.98
N VAL A 106 3.55 -1.00 -5.08
CA VAL A 106 2.11 -1.24 -4.94
C VAL A 106 1.63 -0.67 -3.62
N VAL A 107 0.56 0.12 -3.64
CA VAL A 107 -0.20 0.53 -2.47
C VAL A 107 -1.62 0.02 -2.60
N VAL A 108 -2.10 -0.69 -1.59
CA VAL A 108 -3.46 -1.23 -1.55
C VAL A 108 -4.27 -0.48 -0.52
N ILE A 109 -5.45 0.00 -0.95
CA ILE A 109 -6.45 0.61 -0.08
C ILE A 109 -7.80 -0.11 -0.22
N SER A 110 -8.62 -0.04 0.81
CA SER A 110 -9.99 -0.55 0.81
C SER A 110 -10.95 0.60 1.05
N LEU A 111 -11.87 0.81 0.12
CA LEU A 111 -12.88 1.85 0.17
C LEU A 111 -13.87 1.57 1.29
N LYS A 112 -14.28 2.66 1.95
CA LYS A 112 -15.37 2.69 2.93
C LYS A 112 -16.57 3.47 2.40
N SER A 113 -16.32 4.40 1.49
CA SER A 113 -17.32 5.15 0.74
C SER A 113 -16.70 5.60 -0.58
N LYS A 114 -17.42 6.39 -1.37
CA LYS A 114 -16.91 6.99 -2.61
C LYS A 114 -15.72 7.93 -2.41
N THR A 115 -15.58 8.53 -1.22
CA THR A 115 -14.57 9.56 -0.93
C THR A 115 -13.60 9.17 0.19
N THR A 116 -13.78 8.01 0.82
CA THR A 116 -12.96 7.59 1.96
C THR A 116 -12.49 6.15 1.83
N ALA A 117 -11.25 5.88 2.22
CA ALA A 117 -10.66 4.55 2.26
C ALA A 117 -9.83 4.32 3.52
N ASN A 118 -9.55 3.05 3.79
CA ASN A 118 -8.51 2.65 4.72
C ASN A 118 -7.32 2.11 3.94
N PHE A 119 -6.12 2.44 4.40
CA PHE A 119 -4.92 1.76 3.96
C PHE A 119 -5.01 0.26 4.28
N VAL A 120 -4.39 -0.59 3.46
CA VAL A 120 -4.30 -2.04 3.70
C VAL A 120 -2.85 -2.45 3.84
N THR A 121 -2.04 -2.24 2.80
CA THR A 121 -0.61 -2.58 2.77
C THR A 121 0.08 -1.86 1.62
N ALA A 122 1.40 -1.83 1.64
CA ALA A 122 2.22 -1.40 0.51
C ALA A 122 3.46 -2.27 0.39
N TYR A 123 3.95 -2.52 -0.82
CA TYR A 123 5.10 -3.37 -1.06
C TYR A 123 5.71 -3.16 -2.44
N LEU A 124 6.99 -3.52 -2.56
CA LEU A 124 7.64 -3.64 -3.87
C LEU A 124 7.27 -5.01 -4.46
N MET A 125 6.79 -5.01 -5.70
CA MET A 125 6.55 -6.24 -6.45
C MET A 125 7.85 -6.64 -7.16
N ASP A 126 8.55 -7.59 -6.58
CA ASP A 126 9.91 -8.00 -6.94
C ASP A 126 9.99 -9.07 -8.04
N THR A 127 8.85 -9.67 -8.42
CA THR A 127 8.81 -10.74 -9.42
C THR A 127 8.06 -10.32 -10.70
N PRO A 128 8.66 -10.53 -11.90
CA PRO A 128 8.02 -10.22 -13.18
C PRO A 128 6.68 -10.92 -13.38
N ALA A 129 6.56 -12.18 -12.92
CA ALA A 129 5.33 -12.95 -13.01
C ALA A 129 4.17 -12.32 -12.20
N SER A 130 4.46 -11.79 -11.02
CA SER A 130 3.45 -11.11 -10.19
C SER A 130 3.04 -9.78 -10.82
N LEU A 131 4.01 -9.05 -11.39
CA LEU A 131 3.75 -7.81 -12.11
C LEU A 131 2.85 -8.05 -13.32
N GLN A 132 3.13 -9.07 -14.14
CA GLN A 132 2.29 -9.44 -15.27
C GLN A 132 0.87 -9.85 -14.88
N LYS A 133 0.71 -10.53 -13.73
CA LYS A 133 -0.64 -10.88 -13.22
C LYS A 133 -1.38 -9.63 -12.77
N LEU A 134 -0.69 -8.73 -12.06
CA LEU A 134 -1.29 -7.51 -11.55
C LEU A 134 -1.69 -6.58 -12.70
N THR A 135 -0.85 -6.38 -13.71
CA THR A 135 -1.15 -5.49 -14.85
C THR A 135 -2.28 -6.00 -15.75
N LYS A 136 -2.66 -7.27 -15.62
CA LYS A 136 -3.86 -7.85 -16.26
C LYS A 136 -5.14 -7.67 -15.45
N ALA A 137 -5.06 -7.15 -14.23
CA ALA A 137 -6.23 -6.82 -13.45
C ALA A 137 -7.08 -5.76 -14.17
N PRO A 138 -8.42 -5.78 -14.01
CA PRO A 138 -9.25 -4.73 -14.55
C PRO A 138 -8.87 -3.38 -13.93
N LYS A 139 -9.00 -2.32 -14.73
CA LYS A 139 -8.88 -0.95 -14.22
C LYS A 139 -9.88 -0.76 -13.09
N TRP A 140 -9.43 -0.10 -12.03
CA TRP A 140 -10.35 0.27 -10.97
C TRP A 140 -11.35 1.28 -11.52
N VAL A 141 -12.62 1.07 -11.18
CA VAL A 141 -13.69 2.06 -11.34
C VAL A 141 -14.35 2.24 -9.99
N PRO A 142 -14.75 3.48 -9.62
CA PRO A 142 -15.48 3.72 -8.39
C PRO A 142 -16.72 2.84 -8.31
N PRO A 143 -16.99 2.16 -7.18
CA PRO A 143 -18.24 1.45 -6.99
C PRO A 143 -19.43 2.43 -7.04
N PRO A 144 -20.61 1.95 -7.49
CA PRO A 144 -21.82 2.77 -7.66
C PRO A 144 -22.30 3.44 -6.37
#